data_AF-A0AAU5T8E1-F1
#
_entry.id   AF-A0AAU5T8E1-F1
#
_cell.length_a   1.000
_cell.length_b   1.000
_cell.length_c   1.000
_cell.angle_alpha   90.00
_cell.angle_beta   90.00
_cell.angle_gamma   90.00
#
_symmetry.space_group_name_H-M   'P 1'
#
loop_
_entity.id
_entity.type
_entity.pdbx_description
1 polymer ?
#
loop_
_entity_poly.entity_id
_entity_poly.type
_entity_poly.pdbx_seq_one_letter_code
_entity_poly.pdbx_strand_id
1 'polypeptide(L)'
;MSMRQKAKVRRGTVVAIAAVLALALAGCGGDDGGEGKSKNPPSPQSPGAGKQSAAPSNGQSSAPTEILATAKGASGMVLELNSVRRDQGGFLTVNGQIKNTGSQSYNDTATWRGVELNGTGESVAGATLVDKAGKKRYYVLRDTESRCLCTTGVSSVGPGESIPFFAQFPAPPAATTEVDFSLPTFATATVKISG
;
A
#
# COMPACT_ATOMS: atom_id res chain seq x y z
N MET A 1 33.91 -46.50 18.28
CA MET A 1 35.10 -46.08 17.49
C MET A 1 34.92 -44.62 17.13
N SER A 2 35.88 -43.79 17.55
CA SER A 2 35.96 -42.35 17.32
C SER A 2 36.78 -42.10 16.07
N MET A 3 36.31 -41.27 15.14
CA MET A 3 37.15 -40.71 14.09
C MET A 3 36.67 -39.30 13.74
N ARG A 4 37.30 -38.36 14.43
CA ARG A 4 37.25 -36.91 14.23
C ARG A 4 37.85 -36.58 12.86
N GLN A 5 37.07 -35.98 11.97
CA GLN A 5 37.60 -35.44 10.71
C GLN A 5 38.28 -34.10 10.96
N LYS A 6 39.57 -34.04 10.60
CA LYS A 6 40.45 -32.90 10.84
C LYS A 6 40.15 -31.77 9.85
N ALA A 7 39.85 -30.58 10.39
CA ALA A 7 39.78 -29.34 9.63
C ALA A 7 41.16 -28.98 9.05
N LYS A 8 41.21 -28.72 7.74
CA LYS A 8 42.41 -28.24 7.03
C LYS A 8 42.24 -26.72 6.83
N VAL A 9 42.80 -25.94 7.76
CA VAL A 9 42.82 -24.47 7.69
C VAL A 9 43.81 -24.05 6.61
N ARG A 10 43.31 -23.51 5.50
CA ARG A 10 44.14 -22.93 4.44
C ARG A 10 44.33 -21.45 4.77
N ARG A 11 45.55 -21.09 5.19
CA ARG A 11 45.98 -19.70 5.41
C ARG A 11 45.99 -18.97 4.06
N GLY A 12 45.02 -18.09 3.87
CA GLY A 12 44.95 -17.15 2.75
C GLY A 12 45.37 -15.76 3.22
N THR A 13 46.31 -15.18 2.49
CA THR A 13 47.02 -13.92 2.73
C THR A 13 46.09 -12.72 2.82
N VAL A 14 46.23 -11.92 3.88
CA VAL A 14 45.57 -10.62 4.03
C VAL A 14 46.31 -9.60 3.16
N VAL A 15 45.65 -9.08 2.13
CA VAL A 15 46.13 -7.91 1.38
C VAL A 15 45.34 -6.70 1.88
N ALA A 16 45.99 -5.88 2.70
CA ALA A 16 45.50 -4.58 3.10
C ALA A 16 45.69 -3.59 1.95
N ILE A 17 44.60 -3.02 1.44
CA ILE A 17 44.64 -1.86 0.56
C ILE A 17 44.00 -0.70 1.34
N ALA A 18 44.87 0.15 1.89
CA ALA A 18 44.50 1.45 2.43
C ALA A 18 44.41 2.43 1.26
N ALA A 19 43.26 3.03 1.04
CA ALA A 19 43.10 4.22 0.22
C ALA A 19 42.52 5.33 1.11
N VAL A 20 43.33 6.37 1.32
CA VAL A 20 43.00 7.62 2.02
C VAL A 20 42.80 8.71 0.96
N LEU A 21 42.01 9.73 1.31
CA LEU A 21 41.72 11.05 0.67
C LEU A 21 40.29 11.14 0.11
N ALA A 22 39.52 12.21 0.32
CA ALA A 22 39.67 13.42 1.14
C ALA A 22 38.27 14.09 1.25
N LEU A 23 38.07 14.85 2.34
CA LEU A 23 36.92 15.74 2.55
C LEU A 23 36.90 16.88 1.52
N ALA A 24 35.70 17.30 1.10
CA ALA A 24 35.45 18.63 0.55
C ALA A 24 34.22 19.25 1.25
N LEU A 25 34.37 20.55 1.52
CA LEU A 25 33.55 21.40 2.38
C LEU A 25 32.40 22.09 1.63
N ALA A 26 31.41 22.51 2.43
CA ALA A 26 30.64 23.77 2.35
C ALA A 26 29.66 24.02 1.17
N GLY A 27 28.41 24.29 1.57
CA GLY A 27 27.36 24.95 0.77
C GLY A 27 26.37 25.68 1.69
N CYS A 28 26.75 26.88 2.12
CA CYS A 28 25.93 27.98 2.66
C CYS A 28 25.09 28.58 1.50
N GLY A 29 23.93 29.22 1.59
CA GLY A 29 23.09 29.80 2.63
C GLY A 29 21.97 30.62 1.93
N GLY A 30 21.09 31.31 2.67
CA GLY A 30 20.13 32.26 2.09
C GLY A 30 18.90 32.53 2.96
N ASP A 31 18.95 33.64 3.69
CA ASP A 31 18.04 34.14 4.72
C ASP A 31 16.97 35.11 4.19
N ASP A 32 16.05 35.51 5.09
CA ASP A 32 15.12 36.65 5.04
C ASP A 32 13.94 36.59 4.05
N GLY A 33 12.68 36.85 4.43
CA GLY A 33 12.21 37.79 5.46
C GLY A 33 11.25 38.77 4.77
N GLY A 34 9.97 38.82 5.19
CA GLY A 34 9.01 39.71 4.52
C GLY A 34 7.56 39.57 4.98
N GLU A 35 7.29 39.81 6.26
CA GLU A 35 5.96 40.18 6.74
C GLU A 35 5.58 41.57 6.20
N GLY A 36 4.39 41.66 5.59
CA GLY A 36 3.79 42.91 5.14
C GLY A 36 2.31 42.98 5.50
N LYS A 37 2.01 43.22 6.78
CA LYS A 37 0.69 43.66 7.26
C LYS A 37 0.45 45.11 6.86
N SER A 38 -0.75 45.42 6.36
CA SER A 38 -1.58 46.64 6.62
C SER A 38 -2.32 47.05 5.35
N LYS A 39 -3.51 47.63 5.33
CA LYS A 39 -4.58 47.96 6.29
C LYS A 39 -5.74 48.38 5.38
N ASN A 40 -6.96 47.98 5.71
CA ASN A 40 -8.17 48.46 5.05
C ASN A 40 -8.45 49.94 5.42
N PRO A 41 -9.22 50.69 4.60
CA PRO A 41 -10.44 51.31 5.13
C PRO A 41 -11.68 51.20 4.19
N PRO A 42 -12.89 51.59 4.64
CA PRO A 42 -14.15 50.89 4.30
C PRO A 42 -15.15 51.63 3.37
N SER A 43 -16.06 50.83 2.76
CA SER A 43 -17.51 51.01 2.45
C SER A 43 -18.03 52.26 1.68
N PRO A 44 -19.07 52.15 0.80
CA PRO A 44 -20.46 51.85 1.22
C PRO A 44 -21.35 50.95 0.30
N GLN A 45 -22.41 50.39 0.92
CA GLN A 45 -23.55 49.63 0.34
C GLN A 45 -24.45 50.56 -0.52
N SER A 46 -25.11 50.14 -1.61
CA SER A 46 -26.33 49.30 -1.78
C SER A 46 -26.77 49.40 -3.27
N PRO A 47 -27.94 48.86 -3.70
CA PRO A 47 -28.33 47.47 -3.86
C PRO A 47 -28.65 47.15 -5.34
N GLY A 48 -28.05 46.10 -5.92
CA GLY A 48 -28.32 45.69 -7.30
C GLY A 48 -28.88 44.27 -7.33
N ALA A 49 -30.18 44.15 -7.62
CA ALA A 49 -30.85 42.89 -7.88
C ALA A 49 -30.18 42.17 -9.06
N GLY A 50 -29.37 41.16 -8.77
CA GLY A 50 -28.77 40.27 -9.76
C GLY A 50 -29.27 38.86 -9.52
N LYS A 51 -30.10 38.36 -10.43
CA LYS A 51 -30.52 36.95 -10.49
C LYS A 51 -29.26 36.09 -10.68
N GLN A 52 -28.74 35.50 -9.60
CA GLN A 52 -27.76 34.43 -9.70
C GLN A 52 -28.49 33.19 -10.21
N SER A 53 -28.39 32.97 -11.52
CA SER A 53 -28.55 31.65 -12.10
C SER A 53 -27.55 30.73 -11.39
N ALA A 54 -28.07 29.84 -10.55
CA ALA A 54 -27.31 28.74 -10.00
C ALA A 54 -26.70 27.95 -11.16
N ALA A 55 -25.37 27.93 -11.24
CA ALA A 55 -24.68 26.93 -12.06
C ALA A 55 -25.12 25.55 -11.57
N PRO A 56 -25.47 24.61 -12.46
CA PRO A 56 -25.78 23.26 -12.03
C PRO A 56 -24.54 22.68 -11.38
N SER A 57 -24.64 22.35 -10.09
CA SER A 57 -23.76 21.37 -9.49
C SER A 57 -23.98 20.08 -10.26
N ASN A 58 -23.03 19.73 -11.14
CA ASN A 58 -22.95 18.39 -11.68
C ASN A 58 -22.68 17.47 -10.50
N GLY A 59 -23.77 17.01 -9.88
CA GLY A 59 -23.78 15.85 -9.02
C GLY A 59 -23.23 14.71 -9.86
N GLN A 60 -21.94 14.46 -9.69
CA GLN A 60 -21.30 13.27 -10.18
C GLN A 60 -21.97 12.14 -9.42
N SER A 61 -23.03 11.59 -10.03
CA SER A 61 -23.68 10.38 -9.58
C SER A 61 -22.59 9.34 -9.49
N SER A 62 -22.12 9.08 -8.27
CA SER A 62 -21.15 8.04 -7.99
C SER A 62 -21.86 6.73 -8.30
N ALA A 63 -21.64 6.22 -9.51
CA ALA A 63 -22.06 4.88 -9.86
C ALA A 63 -21.63 3.93 -8.73
N PRO A 64 -22.49 2.96 -8.34
CA PRO A 64 -22.14 2.02 -7.29
C PRO A 64 -20.77 1.41 -7.57
N THR A 65 -19.87 1.43 -6.58
CA THR A 65 -18.59 0.76 -6.71
C THR A 65 -18.83 -0.73 -6.89
N GLU A 66 -18.37 -1.30 -8.00
CA GLU A 66 -18.49 -2.73 -8.30
C GLU A 66 -17.80 -3.55 -7.20
N ILE A 67 -18.43 -4.66 -6.78
CA ILE A 67 -17.86 -5.62 -5.83
C ILE A 67 -17.62 -6.92 -6.59
N LEU A 68 -16.35 -7.22 -6.87
CA LEU A 68 -15.93 -8.44 -7.57
C LEU A 68 -15.98 -9.66 -6.66
N ALA A 69 -15.64 -9.47 -5.38
CA ALA A 69 -15.72 -10.52 -4.37
C ALA A 69 -15.79 -9.94 -2.96
N THR A 70 -16.29 -10.75 -2.03
CA THR A 70 -16.30 -10.43 -0.60
C THR A 70 -15.70 -11.58 0.18
N ALA A 71 -14.68 -11.29 0.98
CA ALA A 71 -14.04 -12.21 1.90
C ALA A 71 -14.44 -11.87 3.35
N LYS A 72 -14.98 -12.85 4.08
CA LYS A 72 -15.24 -12.70 5.51
C LYS A 72 -13.96 -12.90 6.29
N GLY A 73 -13.70 -12.01 7.25
CA GLY A 73 -12.58 -12.06 8.18
C GLY A 73 -13.01 -12.41 9.60
N ALA A 74 -12.01 -12.53 10.47
CA ALA A 74 -12.21 -12.74 11.89
C ALA A 74 -13.00 -11.58 12.53
N SER A 75 -13.74 -11.87 13.59
CA SER A 75 -14.37 -10.86 14.47
C SER A 75 -15.25 -9.82 13.77
N GLY A 76 -15.90 -10.18 12.66
CA GLY A 76 -16.77 -9.26 11.91
C GLY A 76 -16.04 -8.39 10.90
N MET A 77 -14.77 -8.67 10.60
CA MET A 77 -14.07 -8.04 9.49
C MET A 77 -14.63 -8.52 8.15
N VAL A 78 -14.69 -7.64 7.16
CA VAL A 78 -15.12 -7.92 5.80
C VAL A 78 -14.16 -7.23 4.83
N LEU A 79 -13.62 -7.96 3.87
CA LEU A 79 -12.84 -7.40 2.77
C LEU A 79 -13.68 -7.48 1.49
N GLU A 80 -13.99 -6.34 0.92
CA GLU A 80 -14.61 -6.23 -0.41
C GLU A 80 -13.52 -5.91 -1.44
N LEU A 81 -13.45 -6.71 -2.51
CA LEU A 81 -12.54 -6.46 -3.62
C LEU A 81 -13.32 -5.80 -4.74
N ASN A 82 -12.89 -4.61 -5.15
CA ASN A 82 -13.58 -3.78 -6.12
C ASN A 82 -12.96 -3.83 -7.51
N SER A 83 -11.64 -4.06 -7.59
CA SER A 83 -10.97 -4.19 -8.89
C SER A 83 -9.74 -5.08 -8.80
N VAL A 84 -9.50 -5.88 -9.83
CA VAL A 84 -8.25 -6.63 -10.04
C VAL A 84 -7.81 -6.39 -11.48
N ARG A 85 -6.80 -5.53 -11.66
CA ARG A 85 -6.48 -4.93 -12.96
C ARG A 85 -5.01 -5.12 -13.31
N ARG A 86 -4.74 -5.68 -14.49
CA ARG A 86 -3.39 -5.64 -15.07
C ARG A 86 -3.10 -4.25 -15.61
N ASP A 87 -1.84 -3.86 -15.54
CA ASP A 87 -1.32 -2.71 -16.24
C ASP A 87 -0.20 -3.07 -17.22
N GLN A 88 0.13 -2.13 -18.10
CA GLN A 88 1.17 -2.29 -19.11
C GLN A 88 2.58 -2.35 -18.53
N GLY A 89 2.77 -1.98 -17.26
CA GLY A 89 4.04 -2.07 -16.55
C GLY A 89 4.37 -3.49 -16.08
N GLY A 90 3.47 -4.46 -16.29
CA GLY A 90 3.65 -5.84 -15.85
C GLY A 90 3.24 -6.05 -14.39
N PHE A 91 2.39 -5.17 -13.86
CA PHE A 91 1.83 -5.33 -12.52
C PHE A 91 0.35 -5.66 -12.56
N LEU A 92 -0.10 -6.27 -11.46
CA LEU A 92 -1.50 -6.53 -11.17
C LEU A 92 -1.87 -5.80 -9.90
N THR A 93 -2.82 -4.88 -10.00
CA THR A 93 -3.29 -4.05 -8.89
C THR A 93 -4.64 -4.53 -8.39
N VAL A 94 -4.75 -4.75 -7.08
CA VAL A 94 -5.99 -5.09 -6.38
C VAL A 94 -6.41 -3.89 -5.54
N ASN A 95 -7.66 -3.44 -5.72
CA ASN A 95 -8.28 -2.41 -4.89
C ASN A 95 -9.53 -2.95 -4.21
N GLY A 96 -9.84 -2.42 -3.02
CA GLY A 96 -10.92 -2.90 -2.20
C GLY A 96 -11.22 -1.99 -1.00
N GLN A 97 -11.98 -2.54 -0.07
CA GLN A 97 -12.28 -1.93 1.23
C GLN A 97 -12.22 -3.00 2.33
N ILE A 98 -11.50 -2.71 3.41
CA ILE A 98 -11.55 -3.47 4.66
C ILE A 98 -12.55 -2.78 5.58
N LYS A 99 -13.57 -3.51 6.03
CA LYS A 99 -14.64 -3.01 6.88
C LYS A 99 -14.71 -3.80 8.16
N ASN A 100 -15.01 -3.13 9.27
CA ASN A 100 -15.37 -3.79 10.52
C ASN A 100 -16.88 -3.67 10.75
N THR A 101 -17.60 -4.76 10.53
CA THR A 101 -19.06 -4.81 10.79
C THR A 101 -19.38 -5.29 12.21
N GLY A 102 -18.36 -5.50 13.05
CA GLY A 102 -18.49 -5.86 14.45
C GLY A 102 -18.72 -4.64 15.34
N SER A 103 -18.88 -4.89 16.64
CA SER A 103 -19.14 -3.88 17.67
C SER A 103 -17.89 -3.47 18.46
N GLN A 104 -16.71 -4.02 18.15
CA GLN A 104 -15.45 -3.79 18.84
C GLN A 104 -14.35 -3.46 17.83
N SER A 105 -13.33 -2.72 18.24
CA SER A 105 -12.15 -2.49 17.41
C SER A 105 -11.38 -3.80 17.16
N TYR A 106 -10.95 -4.00 15.93
CA TYR A 106 -10.08 -5.11 15.55
C TYR A 106 -8.62 -4.65 15.60
N ASN A 107 -7.80 -5.31 16.43
CA ASN A 107 -6.40 -4.91 16.68
C ASN A 107 -5.38 -5.99 16.24
N ASP A 108 -5.83 -7.13 15.70
CA ASP A 108 -4.96 -8.24 15.30
C ASP A 108 -4.43 -8.06 13.85
N THR A 109 -4.21 -6.81 13.45
CA THR A 109 -3.76 -6.44 12.10
C THR A 109 -2.29 -6.79 11.85
N ALA A 110 -1.52 -7.06 12.91
CA ALA A 110 -0.13 -7.52 12.80
C ALA A 110 0.00 -8.81 11.98
N THR A 111 -1.05 -9.64 11.96
CA THR A 111 -1.11 -10.87 11.15
C THR A 111 -1.20 -10.61 9.65
N TRP A 112 -1.66 -9.43 9.24
CA TRP A 112 -1.82 -9.04 7.82
C TRP A 112 -0.50 -8.64 7.17
N ARG A 113 0.56 -8.49 7.97
CA ARG A 113 1.88 -8.07 7.53
C ARG A 113 2.57 -9.16 6.71
N GLY A 114 3.44 -8.74 5.80
CA GLY A 114 4.33 -9.63 5.05
C GLY A 114 5.68 -9.84 5.75
N VAL A 115 6.55 -10.64 5.12
CA VAL A 115 7.96 -10.76 5.55
C VAL A 115 8.71 -9.51 5.10
N GLU A 116 8.67 -8.45 5.89
CA GLU A 116 9.35 -7.19 5.59
C GLU A 116 10.70 -7.15 6.28
N LEU A 117 11.79 -7.17 5.49
CA LEU A 117 13.16 -7.21 6.00
C LEU A 117 13.54 -5.95 6.81
N ASN A 118 12.90 -4.80 6.51
CA ASN A 118 13.21 -3.49 7.09
C ASN A 118 11.97 -2.79 7.68
N GLY A 119 10.98 -3.57 8.15
CA GLY A 119 9.86 -3.11 8.98
C GLY A 119 9.15 -1.83 8.50
N THR A 120 8.21 -1.94 7.57
CA THR A 120 7.31 -0.81 7.25
C THR A 120 6.18 -0.62 8.28
N GLY A 121 6.26 -1.34 9.40
CA GLY A 121 5.21 -1.35 10.41
C GLY A 121 3.99 -2.13 9.91
N GLU A 122 2.82 -1.62 10.26
CA GLU A 122 1.52 -2.21 9.95
C GLU A 122 1.22 -2.09 8.45
N SER A 123 0.92 -3.22 7.81
CA SER A 123 0.68 -3.28 6.37
C SER A 123 -0.22 -4.45 6.03
N VAL A 124 -0.73 -4.46 4.80
CA VAL A 124 -1.43 -5.61 4.22
C VAL A 124 -0.51 -6.46 3.32
N ALA A 125 0.80 -6.38 3.51
CA ALA A 125 1.78 -7.06 2.64
C ALA A 125 1.76 -8.60 2.73
N GLY A 126 1.03 -9.15 3.70
CA GLY A 126 0.73 -10.58 3.81
C GLY A 126 -0.29 -11.06 2.78
N ALA A 127 -0.89 -10.15 2.01
CA ALA A 127 -1.76 -10.52 0.90
C ALA A 127 -1.01 -11.35 -0.16
N THR A 128 -1.70 -12.33 -0.73
CA THR A 128 -1.16 -13.20 -1.78
C THR A 128 -2.18 -13.44 -2.87
N LEU A 129 -1.67 -13.75 -4.06
CA LEU A 129 -2.45 -14.26 -5.18
C LEU A 129 -1.96 -15.66 -5.55
N VAL A 130 -2.87 -16.59 -5.80
CA VAL A 130 -2.53 -17.93 -6.29
C VAL A 130 -3.17 -18.14 -7.66
N ASP A 131 -2.31 -18.27 -8.68
CA ASP A 131 -2.66 -18.79 -9.98
C ASP A 131 -2.59 -20.32 -9.92
N LYS A 132 -3.75 -20.96 -9.80
CA LYS A 132 -3.85 -22.43 -9.74
C LYS A 132 -3.39 -23.07 -11.05
N ALA A 133 -3.72 -22.48 -12.19
CA ALA A 133 -3.38 -23.02 -13.51
C ALA A 133 -1.87 -22.95 -13.75
N GLY A 134 -1.27 -21.80 -13.45
CA GLY A 134 0.18 -21.56 -13.52
C GLY A 134 0.97 -22.17 -12.37
N LYS A 135 0.30 -22.72 -11.34
CA LYS A 135 0.89 -23.31 -10.12
C LYS A 135 1.86 -22.34 -9.42
N LYS A 136 1.50 -21.06 -9.38
CA LYS A 136 2.33 -19.99 -8.83
C LYS A 136 1.58 -19.21 -7.77
N ARG A 137 2.30 -18.88 -6.69
CA ARG A 137 1.88 -17.91 -5.68
C ARG A 137 2.68 -16.63 -5.89
N TYR A 138 1.97 -15.50 -5.90
CA TYR A 138 2.52 -14.15 -6.00
C TYR A 138 2.34 -13.44 -4.66
N TYR A 139 3.34 -12.64 -4.31
CA TYR A 139 3.36 -11.82 -3.10
C TYR A 139 3.33 -10.35 -3.49
N VAL A 140 2.92 -9.51 -2.55
CA VAL A 140 2.92 -8.05 -2.71
C VAL A 140 4.34 -7.56 -3.08
N LEU A 141 4.39 -6.68 -4.08
CA LEU A 141 5.61 -6.04 -4.56
C LEU A 141 6.21 -5.11 -3.51
N ARG A 142 7.49 -4.81 -3.69
CA ARG A 142 8.21 -3.83 -2.89
C ARG A 142 8.88 -2.80 -3.78
N ASP A 143 9.01 -1.59 -3.26
CA ASP A 143 9.84 -0.55 -3.88
C ASP A 143 11.34 -0.83 -3.68
N THR A 144 12.17 0.07 -4.23
CA THR A 144 13.64 -0.01 -4.14
C THR A 144 14.17 0.16 -2.70
N GLU A 145 13.34 0.65 -1.79
CA GLU A 145 13.64 0.80 -0.36
C GLU A 145 13.06 -0.37 0.47
N SER A 146 12.58 -1.43 -0.20
CA SER A 146 11.95 -2.61 0.41
C SER A 146 10.62 -2.36 1.12
N ARG A 147 9.94 -1.23 0.85
CA ARG A 147 8.60 -0.96 1.38
C ARG A 147 7.53 -1.63 0.54
N CYS A 148 6.43 -2.09 1.15
CA CYS A 148 5.36 -2.71 0.37
C CYS A 148 4.72 -1.69 -0.58
N LEU A 149 4.32 -2.14 -1.76
CA LEU A 149 3.41 -1.42 -2.64
C LEU A 149 1.97 -1.80 -2.28
N CYS A 150 1.55 -1.39 -1.08
CA CYS A 150 0.26 -1.75 -0.49
C CYS A 150 -0.22 -0.73 0.55
N THR A 151 -1.45 -0.88 1.04
CA THR A 151 -1.95 -0.10 2.19
C THR A 151 -1.09 -0.37 3.42
N THR A 152 -0.65 0.70 4.08
CA THR A 152 0.15 0.70 5.31
C THR A 152 -0.53 1.51 6.41
N GLY A 153 -0.04 1.43 7.65
CA GLY A 153 -0.52 2.21 8.79
C GLY A 153 -1.84 1.71 9.39
N VAL A 154 -2.23 0.46 9.13
CA VAL A 154 -3.47 -0.13 9.65
C VAL A 154 -3.20 -0.80 10.99
N SER A 155 -3.13 -0.01 12.07
CA SER A 155 -2.93 -0.48 13.45
C SER A 155 -4.15 -1.16 14.05
N SER A 156 -5.33 -0.66 13.67
CA SER A 156 -6.61 -1.17 14.12
C SER A 156 -7.69 -0.76 13.13
N VAL A 157 -8.84 -1.42 13.23
CA VAL A 157 -10.05 -1.04 12.50
C VAL A 157 -11.18 -0.91 13.51
N GLY A 158 -11.65 0.30 13.77
CA GLY A 158 -12.74 0.60 14.68
C GLY A 158 -14.08 0.04 14.21
N PRO A 159 -15.08 -0.11 15.12
CA PRO A 159 -16.39 -0.62 14.76
C PRO A 159 -17.09 0.32 13.76
N GLY A 160 -17.61 -0.24 12.66
CA GLY A 160 -18.21 0.51 11.56
C GLY A 160 -17.22 1.21 10.64
N GLU A 161 -15.91 1.15 10.92
CA GLU A 161 -14.88 1.77 10.09
C GLU A 161 -14.70 1.02 8.77
N SER A 162 -14.40 1.78 7.71
CA SER A 162 -14.03 1.27 6.39
C SER A 162 -12.72 1.92 5.96
N ILE A 163 -11.71 1.10 5.65
CA ILE A 163 -10.38 1.52 5.25
C ILE A 163 -10.12 1.07 3.80
N PRO A 164 -9.60 1.95 2.92
CA PRO A 164 -9.24 1.56 1.56
C PRO A 164 -8.16 0.49 1.55
N PHE A 165 -8.43 -0.57 0.80
CA PHE A 165 -7.47 -1.62 0.53
C PHE A 165 -6.82 -1.42 -0.85
N PHE A 166 -5.49 -1.49 -0.87
CA PHE A 166 -4.68 -1.47 -2.07
C PHE A 166 -3.51 -2.45 -1.91
N ALA A 167 -3.23 -3.23 -2.95
CA ALA A 167 -2.03 -4.06 -3.02
C ALA A 167 -1.62 -4.32 -4.48
N GLN A 168 -0.32 -4.21 -4.76
CA GLN A 168 0.24 -4.46 -6.08
C GLN A 168 1.09 -5.73 -6.10
N PHE A 169 0.95 -6.52 -7.17
CA PHE A 169 1.61 -7.81 -7.37
C PHE A 169 2.32 -7.84 -8.74
N PRO A 170 3.31 -8.72 -8.95
CA PRO A 170 3.72 -9.06 -10.30
C PRO A 170 2.52 -9.60 -11.09
N ALA A 171 2.35 -9.19 -12.34
CA ALA A 171 1.25 -9.70 -13.16
C ALA A 171 1.45 -11.21 -13.46
N PRO A 172 0.45 -12.06 -13.20
CA PRO A 172 0.42 -13.41 -13.74
C PRO A 172 0.39 -13.38 -15.28
N PRO A 173 0.80 -14.47 -15.97
CA PRO A 173 0.75 -14.56 -17.42
C PRO A 173 -0.60 -14.12 -18.01
N ALA A 174 -0.60 -13.58 -19.23
CA ALA A 174 -1.81 -13.06 -19.87
C ALA A 174 -2.94 -14.11 -20.00
N ALA A 175 -2.58 -15.39 -20.10
CA ALA A 175 -3.54 -16.50 -20.13
C ALA A 175 -4.27 -16.74 -18.79
N THR A 176 -3.75 -16.24 -17.68
CA THR A 176 -4.37 -16.36 -16.36
C THR A 176 -5.49 -15.33 -16.23
N THR A 177 -6.74 -15.77 -16.27
CA THR A 177 -7.91 -14.86 -16.18
C THR A 177 -8.51 -14.79 -14.78
N GLU A 178 -8.03 -15.62 -13.86
CA GLU A 178 -8.57 -15.74 -12.50
C GLU A 178 -7.46 -16.13 -11.53
N VAL A 179 -7.54 -15.61 -10.30
CA VAL A 179 -6.63 -15.93 -9.20
C VAL A 179 -7.40 -16.05 -7.89
N ASP A 180 -6.87 -16.84 -6.98
CA ASP A 180 -7.31 -16.83 -5.58
C ASP A 180 -6.56 -15.73 -4.82
N PHE A 181 -7.30 -14.76 -4.31
CA PHE A 181 -6.80 -13.74 -3.39
C PHE A 181 -6.93 -14.21 -1.94
N SER A 182 -5.88 -14.00 -1.14
CA SER A 182 -5.89 -14.26 0.30
C SER A 182 -5.19 -13.15 1.05
N LEU A 183 -5.77 -12.72 2.17
CA LEU A 183 -5.17 -11.90 3.21
C LEU A 183 -5.31 -12.67 4.54
N PRO A 184 -4.28 -12.73 5.41
CA PRO A 184 -4.40 -13.44 6.68
C PRO A 184 -5.62 -13.00 7.48
N THR A 185 -6.23 -13.95 8.21
CA THR A 185 -7.50 -13.80 8.95
C THR A 185 -8.77 -13.65 8.12
N PHE A 186 -8.66 -13.50 6.79
CA PHE A 186 -9.77 -13.52 5.86
C PHE A 186 -9.87 -14.85 5.12
N ALA A 187 -11.09 -15.23 4.75
CA ALA A 187 -11.33 -16.30 3.80
C ALA A 187 -10.72 -15.96 2.44
N THR A 188 -10.27 -16.98 1.71
CA THR A 188 -9.82 -16.82 0.32
C THR A 188 -10.99 -16.44 -0.57
N ALA A 189 -10.75 -15.49 -1.48
CA ALA A 189 -11.72 -15.08 -2.49
C ALA A 189 -11.14 -15.29 -3.89
N THR A 190 -11.89 -15.99 -4.74
CA THR A 190 -11.53 -16.16 -6.15
C THR A 190 -12.00 -14.94 -6.94
N VAL A 191 -11.11 -14.32 -7.69
CA VAL A 191 -11.36 -13.07 -8.41
C VAL A 191 -10.89 -13.14 -9.86
N LYS A 192 -11.70 -12.58 -10.76
CA LYS A 192 -11.33 -12.42 -12.16
C LYS A 192 -10.40 -11.25 -12.34
N ILE A 193 -9.42 -11.42 -13.20
CA ILE A 193 -8.51 -10.36 -13.61
C ILE A 193 -9.12 -9.65 -14.82
N SER A 194 -9.07 -8.33 -14.80
CA SER A 194 -9.44 -7.46 -15.92
C SER A 194 -8.21 -6.73 -16.46
N GLY A 195 -8.30 -6.30 -17.73
CA GLY A 195 -7.15 -5.77 -18.49
C GLY A 195 -6.32 -6.89 -19.09
#